data_AF-A0A2D6WHD6-F1
#
_entry.id   AF-A0A2D6WHD6-F1
#
_cell.length_a   1.000
_cell.length_b   1.000
_cell.length_c   1.000
_cell.angle_alpha   90.00
_cell.angle_beta   90.00
_cell.angle_gamma   90.00
#
_symmetry.space_group_name_H-M   'P 1'
#
loop_
_entity.id
_entity.type
_entity.pdbx_description
1 polymer ?
#
loop_
_entity_poly.entity_id
_entity_poly.type
_entity_poly.pdbx_seq_one_letter_code
_entity_poly.pdbx_strand_id
1 'polypeptide(L)'
;IGNTELNTVEHRFAQGHKVSITIRPEDIIPLGVKLPAKSGKNIFSAQLVEMEFLGSFWRCKLKSDEFPEALVTADFSVNAVRRLCIEPNQLLWIELPSESILAFDVQAA
;
A
#
# COMPACT_ATOMS: atom_id res chain seq x y z
N ILE A 1 -8.47 -4.33 12.25
CA ILE A 1 -8.12 -3.05 11.58
C ILE A 1 -8.76 -3.14 10.20
N GLY A 2 -9.83 -2.39 9.97
CA GLY A 2 -10.66 -2.47 8.75
C GLY A 2 -11.48 -3.76 8.59
N ASN A 3 -12.43 -3.74 7.63
CA ASN A 3 -13.13 -4.91 7.08
C ASN A 3 -12.63 -5.20 5.65
N THR A 4 -11.41 -4.78 5.34
CA THR A 4 -10.83 -4.82 4.00
C THR A 4 -10.34 -6.22 3.68
N GLU A 5 -10.85 -6.81 2.61
CA GLU A 5 -10.36 -8.07 2.09
C GLU A 5 -9.12 -7.84 1.22
N LEU A 6 -8.05 -8.58 1.51
CA LEU A 6 -6.80 -8.54 0.76
C LEU A 6 -6.57 -9.88 0.07
N ASN A 7 -6.33 -9.82 -1.23
CA ASN A 7 -5.84 -10.95 -2.00
C ASN A 7 -4.37 -11.15 -1.67
N THR A 8 -4.00 -12.36 -1.26
CA THR A 8 -2.62 -12.72 -0.93
C THR A 8 -2.23 -13.98 -1.70
N VAL A 9 -0.95 -14.34 -1.65
CA VAL A 9 -0.50 -15.67 -2.07
C VAL A 9 -1.04 -16.76 -1.13
N GLU A 10 -0.97 -18.01 -1.57
CA GLU A 10 -1.44 -19.15 -0.78
C GLU A 10 -0.76 -19.20 0.60
N HIS A 11 -1.55 -19.40 1.65
CA HIS A 11 -1.09 -19.49 3.04
C HIS A 11 -1.81 -20.60 3.80
N ARG A 12 -1.26 -20.99 4.95
CA ARG A 12 -1.78 -22.11 5.77
C ARG A 12 -2.63 -21.69 6.97
N PHE A 13 -2.93 -20.41 7.11
CA PHE A 13 -3.80 -19.92 8.18
C PHE A 13 -5.24 -20.39 7.97
N ALA A 14 -5.86 -20.89 9.03
CA ALA A 14 -7.27 -21.26 9.02
C ALA A 14 -8.17 -20.03 8.95
N GLN A 15 -9.41 -20.21 8.47
CA GLN A 15 -10.41 -19.14 8.46
C GLN A 15 -10.63 -18.62 9.89
N GLY A 16 -10.67 -17.30 10.06
CA GLY A 16 -10.83 -16.65 11.35
C GLY A 16 -9.56 -16.59 12.22
N HIS A 17 -8.44 -17.16 11.76
CA HIS A 17 -7.16 -17.03 12.46
C HIS A 17 -6.68 -15.58 12.41
N LYS A 18 -6.25 -15.05 13.56
CA LYS A 18 -5.71 -13.70 13.64
C LYS A 18 -4.28 -13.70 13.10
N VAL A 19 -4.02 -12.84 12.14
CA VAL A 19 -2.69 -12.66 11.53
C VAL A 19 -2.25 -11.21 11.62
N SER A 20 -0.93 -11.01 11.61
CA SER A 20 -0.32 -9.72 11.35
C SER A 20 0.09 -9.67 9.89
N ILE A 21 -0.32 -8.64 9.16
CA ILE A 21 0.06 -8.45 7.76
C ILE A 21 1.13 -7.38 7.64
N THR A 22 2.04 -7.55 6.69
CA THR A 22 3.07 -6.55 6.36
C THR A 22 3.35 -6.56 4.87
N ILE A 23 3.79 -5.41 4.39
CA ILE A 23 4.25 -5.16 3.02
C ILE A 23 5.43 -4.20 3.10
N ARG A 24 6.43 -4.38 2.24
CA ARG A 24 7.58 -3.47 2.23
C ARG A 24 7.17 -2.14 1.58
N PRO A 25 7.65 -0.98 2.06
CA PRO A 25 7.30 0.31 1.47
C PRO A 25 7.55 0.41 -0.03
N GLU A 26 8.66 -0.17 -0.51
CA GLU A 26 9.07 -0.16 -1.91
C GLU A 26 8.19 -1.04 -2.82
N ASP A 27 7.43 -1.97 -2.25
CA ASP A 27 6.54 -2.86 -3.00
C ASP A 27 5.16 -2.24 -3.26
N ILE A 28 4.85 -1.08 -2.65
CA ILE A 28 3.58 -0.38 -2.87
C ILE A 28 3.67 0.42 -4.17
N ILE A 29 2.77 0.14 -5.10
CA ILE A 29 2.83 0.71 -6.45
C ILE A 29 1.88 1.91 -6.54
N PRO A 30 2.36 3.12 -6.89
CA PRO A 30 1.48 4.24 -7.16
C PRO A 30 0.85 4.10 -8.55
N LEU A 31 -0.47 4.27 -8.62
CA LEU A 31 -1.24 4.24 -9.87
C LEU A 31 -1.62 5.67 -10.35
N GLY A 32 -1.46 6.69 -9.49
CA GLY A 32 -1.77 8.09 -9.80
C GLY A 32 -3.23 8.46 -9.49
N VAL A 33 -3.69 9.61 -9.99
CA VAL A 33 -5.06 10.12 -9.68
C VAL A 33 -6.20 9.37 -10.38
N LYS A 34 -5.90 8.72 -11.51
CA LYS A 34 -6.87 7.94 -12.27
C LYS A 34 -6.49 6.48 -12.18
N LEU A 35 -7.48 5.65 -11.85
CA LEU A 35 -7.29 4.21 -11.84
C LEU A 35 -7.08 3.70 -13.28
N PRO A 36 -5.98 2.98 -13.58
CA PRO A 36 -5.77 2.36 -14.88
C PRO A 36 -6.84 1.32 -15.20
N ALA A 37 -7.18 1.16 -16.49
CA ALA A 37 -8.16 0.17 -16.96
C ALA A 37 -7.77 -1.28 -16.64
N LYS A 38 -6.46 -1.54 -16.47
CA LYS A 38 -5.92 -2.80 -15.95
C LYS A 38 -5.19 -2.48 -14.66
N SER A 39 -5.78 -2.89 -13.55
CA SER A 39 -5.20 -2.73 -12.23
C SER A 39 -5.31 -4.07 -11.49
N GLY A 40 -4.48 -4.28 -10.46
CA GLY A 40 -4.49 -5.52 -9.67
C GLY A 40 -5.77 -5.75 -8.86
N LYS A 41 -5.70 -6.65 -7.87
CA LYS A 41 -6.86 -6.97 -7.02
C LYS A 41 -6.94 -6.11 -5.76
N ASN A 42 -5.80 -5.71 -5.22
CA ASN A 42 -5.71 -4.93 -3.98
C ASN A 42 -5.41 -3.48 -4.32
N ILE A 43 -6.46 -2.73 -4.59
CA ILE A 43 -6.34 -1.33 -5.01
C ILE A 43 -7.17 -0.47 -4.09
N PHE A 44 -6.54 0.59 -3.58
CA PHE A 44 -7.15 1.48 -2.61
C PHE A 44 -6.88 2.92 -2.97
N SER A 45 -7.83 3.80 -2.67
CA SER A 45 -7.58 5.23 -2.69
C SER A 45 -6.88 5.62 -1.40
N ALA A 46 -5.82 6.42 -1.50
CA ALA A 46 -5.09 6.91 -0.35
C ALA A 46 -4.78 8.40 -0.49
N GLN A 47 -5.01 9.12 0.61
CA GLN A 47 -4.60 10.50 0.79
C GLN A 47 -3.10 10.54 1.09
N LEU A 48 -2.33 11.26 0.28
CA LEU A 48 -0.94 11.54 0.55
C LEU A 48 -0.81 12.64 1.60
N VAL A 49 -0.30 12.28 2.76
CA VAL A 49 -0.20 13.16 3.93
C VAL A 49 1.19 13.79 4.01
N GLU A 50 2.23 12.99 3.76
CA GLU A 50 3.62 13.45 3.83
C GLU A 50 4.44 12.88 2.69
N MET A 51 5.45 13.64 2.26
CA MET A 51 6.44 13.24 1.27
C MET A 51 7.83 13.74 1.71
N GLU A 52 8.79 12.84 1.78
CA GLU A 52 10.19 13.14 2.05
C GLU A 52 11.08 12.65 0.91
N PHE A 53 11.92 13.52 0.37
CA PHE A 53 12.85 13.15 -0.70
C PHE A 53 14.12 12.53 -0.12
N LEU A 54 14.40 11.27 -0.49
CA LEU A 54 15.54 10.49 -0.01
C LEU A 54 16.51 10.13 -1.15
N GLY A 55 16.59 10.98 -2.17
CA GLY A 55 17.51 10.84 -3.30
C GLY A 55 16.91 10.05 -4.48
N SER A 56 16.86 8.73 -4.41
CA SER A 56 16.36 7.89 -5.52
C SER A 56 14.85 7.63 -5.47
N PHE A 57 14.24 7.87 -4.31
CA PHE A 57 12.81 7.73 -4.07
C PHE A 57 12.30 8.81 -3.12
N TRP A 58 10.98 8.93 -3.08
CA TRP A 58 10.23 9.70 -2.11
C TRP A 58 9.60 8.73 -1.12
N ARG A 59 9.84 8.94 0.17
CA ARG A 59 9.10 8.25 1.22
C ARG A 59 7.80 8.98 1.46
N CYS A 60 6.70 8.26 1.32
CA CYS A 60 5.36 8.78 1.37
C CYS A 60 4.60 8.19 2.56
N LYS A 61 3.81 9.02 3.23
CA LYS A 61 2.83 8.59 4.23
C LYS A 61 1.43 8.73 3.67
N LEU A 62 0.70 7.62 3.68
CA LEU A 62 -0.57 7.44 3.00
C LEU A 62 -1.63 7.06 4.03
N LYS A 63 -2.77 7.76 3.98
CA LYS A 63 -3.96 7.42 4.77
C LYS A 63 -5.05 6.92 3.85
N SER A 64 -5.64 5.78 4.17
CA SER A 64 -6.71 5.16 3.39
C SER A 64 -7.86 4.79 4.32
N ASP A 65 -9.09 4.95 3.84
CA ASP A 65 -10.29 4.64 4.63
C ASP A 65 -10.45 3.13 4.85
N GLU A 66 -9.82 2.33 4.00
CA GLU A 66 -9.72 0.87 4.10
C GLU A 66 -8.78 0.43 5.23
N PHE A 67 -7.85 1.31 5.64
CA PHE A 67 -6.92 1.08 6.75
C PHE A 67 -6.95 2.26 7.73
N PRO A 68 -8.07 2.53 8.41
CA PRO A 68 -8.29 3.80 9.12
C PRO A 68 -7.33 4.01 10.30
N GLU A 69 -6.85 2.91 10.89
CA GLU A 69 -5.90 2.90 12.02
C GLU A 69 -4.43 2.83 11.58
N ALA A 70 -4.15 2.70 10.27
CA ALA A 70 -2.80 2.51 9.76
C ALA A 70 -2.34 3.71 8.92
N LEU A 71 -1.13 4.19 9.19
CA LEU A 71 -0.43 5.10 8.31
C LEU A 71 0.51 4.30 7.39
N VAL A 72 0.04 4.04 6.18
CA VAL A 72 0.78 3.24 5.20
C VAL A 72 2.01 4.02 4.74
N THR A 73 3.18 3.38 4.81
CA THR A 73 4.44 3.98 4.34
C THR A 73 4.79 3.36 3.01
N ALA A 74 5.00 4.18 1.98
CA ALA A 74 5.37 3.73 0.64
C ALA A 74 6.60 4.48 0.14
N ASP A 75 7.49 3.79 -0.59
CA ASP A 75 8.69 4.38 -1.18
C ASP A 75 8.51 4.46 -2.70
N PHE A 76 8.17 5.64 -3.20
CA PHE A 76 7.91 5.87 -4.63
C PHE A 76 9.16 6.37 -5.34
N SER A 77 9.60 5.66 -6.38
CA SER A 77 10.74 6.12 -7.19
C SER A 77 10.51 7.53 -7.74
N VAL A 78 11.58 8.32 -7.88
CA VAL A 78 11.52 9.66 -8.50
C VAL A 78 10.89 9.61 -9.89
N ASN A 79 11.12 8.52 -10.63
CA ASN A 79 10.54 8.30 -11.95
C ASN A 79 9.02 8.16 -11.89
N ALA A 80 8.49 7.43 -10.90
CA ALA A 80 7.05 7.29 -10.70
C ALA A 80 6.40 8.61 -10.30
N VAL A 81 6.99 9.34 -9.34
CA VAL A 81 6.50 10.65 -8.89
C VAL A 81 6.42 11.65 -10.05
N ARG A 82 7.45 11.72 -10.89
CA ARG A 82 7.45 12.60 -12.09
C ARG A 82 6.43 12.16 -13.13
N ARG A 83 6.37 10.87 -13.46
CA ARG A 83 5.47 10.34 -14.50
C ARG A 83 4.00 10.51 -14.14
N LEU A 84 3.68 10.35 -12.86
CA LEU A 84 2.31 10.38 -12.35
C LEU A 84 1.92 11.75 -11.75
N CYS A 85 2.82 12.74 -11.81
CA CYS A 85 2.66 14.06 -11.20
C CYS A 85 2.14 13.96 -9.76
N ILE A 86 2.86 13.22 -8.91
CA ILE A 86 2.50 13.04 -7.50
C ILE A 86 2.98 14.25 -6.70
N GLU A 87 2.03 14.91 -6.03
CA GLU A 87 2.23 16.10 -5.22
C GLU A 87 1.67 15.90 -3.79
N PRO A 88 2.18 16.63 -2.78
CA PRO A 88 1.64 16.59 -1.43
C PRO A 88 0.14 16.90 -1.39
N ASN A 89 -0.57 16.34 -0.40
CA ASN A 89 -2.02 16.50 -0.21
C ASN A 89 -2.89 15.99 -1.37
N GLN A 90 -2.35 15.16 -2.25
CA GLN A 90 -3.08 14.55 -3.35
C GLN A 90 -3.76 13.24 -2.94
N LEU A 91 -4.97 13.02 -3.46
CA LEU A 91 -5.60 11.70 -3.47
C LEU A 91 -5.07 10.90 -4.66
N LEU A 92 -4.53 9.71 -4.40
CA LEU A 92 -4.06 8.80 -5.45
C LEU A 92 -4.50 7.37 -5.20
N TRP A 93 -4.51 6.58 -6.26
CA TRP A 93 -4.68 5.13 -6.18
C TRP A 93 -3.33 4.47 -5.94
N ILE A 94 -3.33 3.47 -5.07
CA ILE A 94 -2.19 2.59 -4.82
C ILE A 94 -2.59 1.14 -5.01
N GLU A 95 -1.63 0.33 -5.43
CA GLU A 95 -1.76 -1.13 -5.51
C GLU A 95 -0.83 -1.79 -4.50
N LEU A 96 -1.34 -2.82 -3.83
CA LEU A 96 -0.59 -3.69 -2.92
C LEU A 96 -0.53 -5.10 -3.54
N PRO A 97 0.51 -5.40 -4.34
CA PRO A 97 0.62 -6.68 -5.03
C PRO A 97 0.46 -7.86 -4.07
N SER A 98 -0.35 -8.85 -4.45
CA SER A 98 -0.69 -9.98 -3.57
C SER A 98 0.54 -10.79 -3.14
N GLU A 99 1.55 -10.85 -3.99
CA GLU A 99 2.86 -11.48 -3.77
C GLU A 99 3.76 -10.73 -2.78
N SER A 100 3.53 -9.43 -2.58
CA SER A 100 4.30 -8.59 -1.67
C SER A 100 3.68 -8.49 -0.27
N ILE A 101 2.47 -9.01 -0.09
CA ILE A 101 1.81 -9.07 1.22
C ILE A 101 2.21 -10.36 1.92
N LEU A 102 2.80 -10.21 3.11
CA LEU A 102 3.18 -11.31 3.97
C LEU A 102 2.26 -11.34 5.20
N ALA A 103 1.81 -12.54 5.57
CA ALA A 103 1.02 -12.78 6.76
C ALA A 103 1.84 -13.61 7.77
N PHE A 104 1.86 -13.15 9.01
CA PHE A 104 2.55 -13.77 10.14
C PHE A 104 1.56 -14.10 11.24
N ASP A 105 1.86 -15.13 12.02
CA ASP A 105 1.11 -15.41 13.24
C ASP A 105 1.36 -14.31 14.28
N VAL A 106 0.29 -13.80 14.89
CA VAL A 106 0.37 -12.75 15.92
C VAL A 106 1.06 -13.28 17.20
N GLN A 107 1.10 -14.59 17.42
CA GLN A 107 1.72 -15.21 18.60
C GLN A 107 3.23 -15.44 18.48
N ALA A 108 3.84 -15.18 17.32
CA ALA A 108 5.26 -15.48 17.07
C ALA A 108 6.24 -14.35 17.45
N ALA A 109 5.84 -13.42 18.34
CA ALA A 109 6.68 -12.32 18.83
C ALA A 109 7.32 -12.63 20.19
#